data_AF-A0A8R2C5C7-F1
#
_entry.id   AF-A0A8R2C5C7-F1
#
_cell.length_a   1.000
_cell.length_b   1.000
_cell.length_c   1.000
_cell.angle_alpha   90.00
_cell.angle_beta   90.00
_cell.angle_gamma   90.00
#
_symmetry.space_group_name_H-M   'P 1'
#
loop_
_entity.id
_entity.type
_entity.pdbx_description
1 polymer ?
#
loop_
_entity_poly.entity_id
_entity_poly.type
_entity_poly.pdbx_seq_one_letter_code
_entity_poly.pdbx_strand_id
1 'polypeptide(L)'
;MQCSRVKVAFLFLSVLPWTIMAAKRPFVMDERWVCAVKVSCFDCLKLSQCSWCVKENKCFSNELWGNKGLCVNDTIEFTDFGRKYKLLVSIVENAQCSCQSKENEDNCFSPEVTKGLKCSGRGTCVCGHCVCDTDAANPSKMIMGEYCEYDNFSCDGPKCTEGPYHISQVYENDGSFKVYRDDSLVEKDYSS
;
A
#
# COMPACT_ATOMS: atom_id res chain seq x y z
N MET A 1 16.94 53.70 79.27
CA MET A 1 17.99 52.68 79.04
C MET A 1 17.53 51.81 77.87
N GLN A 2 18.40 51.68 76.87
CA GLN A 2 18.16 51.02 75.57
C GLN A 2 17.68 49.57 75.69
N CYS A 3 16.81 49.14 74.78
CA CYS A 3 16.85 47.78 74.26
C CYS A 3 16.57 47.79 72.75
N SER A 4 17.49 47.18 72.00
CA SER A 4 17.67 47.29 70.56
C SER A 4 16.56 46.67 69.71
N ARG A 5 16.35 47.26 68.52
CA ARG A 5 15.56 46.69 67.41
C ARG A 5 16.14 45.34 66.97
N VAL A 6 15.45 44.25 67.25
CA VAL A 6 15.75 42.93 66.67
C VAL A 6 15.20 42.90 65.23
N LYS A 7 16.08 42.80 64.24
CA LYS A 7 15.71 42.57 62.84
C LYS A 7 15.37 41.09 62.68
N VAL A 8 14.08 40.76 62.60
CA VAL A 8 13.61 39.40 62.27
C VAL A 8 13.83 39.21 60.77
N ALA A 9 14.87 38.47 60.39
CA ALA A 9 15.10 38.08 59.01
C ALA A 9 14.14 36.93 58.64
N PHE A 10 13.13 37.22 57.84
CA PHE A 10 12.27 36.20 57.23
C PHE A 10 13.08 35.45 56.16
N LEU A 11 13.60 34.27 56.52
CA LEU A 11 14.13 33.31 55.56
C LEU A 11 12.96 32.70 54.79
N PHE A 12 12.66 33.25 53.61
CA PHE A 12 11.81 32.59 52.62
C PHE A 12 12.54 31.34 52.10
N LEU A 13 12.30 30.20 52.73
CA LEU A 13 12.62 28.89 52.17
C LEU A 13 11.76 28.71 50.92
N SER A 14 12.29 29.08 49.76
CA SER A 14 11.70 28.77 48.46
C SER A 14 11.73 27.26 48.27
N VAL A 15 10.66 26.59 48.69
CA VAL A 15 10.38 25.22 48.28
C VAL A 15 9.97 25.31 46.82
N LEU A 16 10.95 25.25 45.91
CA LEU A 16 10.66 25.08 44.48
C LEU A 16 9.91 23.75 44.37
N PRO A 17 8.62 23.73 43.99
CA PRO A 17 7.97 22.48 43.71
C PRO A 17 8.74 21.87 42.54
N TRP A 18 9.37 20.71 42.77
CA TRP A 18 9.79 19.85 41.67
C TRP A 18 8.53 19.46 40.92
N THR A 19 8.12 20.29 39.97
CA THR A 19 7.22 19.87 38.91
C THR A 19 8.02 18.83 38.15
N ILE A 20 7.74 17.56 38.42
CA ILE A 20 8.16 16.47 37.57
C ILE A 20 7.46 16.74 36.24
N MET A 21 8.11 17.46 35.34
CA MET A 21 7.80 17.45 33.93
C MET A 21 8.05 16.00 33.48
N ALA A 22 7.03 15.16 33.64
CA ALA A 22 6.97 13.89 32.95
C ALA A 22 6.94 14.23 31.46
N ALA A 23 8.12 14.29 30.85
CA ALA A 23 8.27 14.37 29.42
C ALA A 23 7.53 13.16 28.86
N LYS A 24 6.33 13.39 28.31
CA LYS A 24 5.61 12.39 27.54
C LYS A 24 6.51 12.07 26.35
N ARG A 25 7.32 11.02 26.47
CA ARG A 25 8.05 10.50 25.32
C ARG A 25 6.99 10.10 24.31
N PRO A 26 7.02 10.61 23.07
CA PRO A 26 6.13 10.10 22.04
C PRO A 26 6.38 8.60 21.94
N PHE A 27 5.32 7.83 22.06
CA PHE A 27 5.37 6.39 21.89
C PHE A 27 5.63 6.12 20.40
N VAL A 28 6.87 5.78 20.08
CA VAL A 28 7.25 5.34 18.74
C VAL A 28 6.82 3.87 18.63
N MET A 29 5.74 3.64 17.89
CA MET A 29 5.31 2.28 17.55
C MET A 29 6.32 1.66 16.58
N ASP A 30 6.73 0.44 16.88
CA ASP A 30 7.59 -0.34 15.98
C ASP A 30 6.79 -0.72 14.72
N GLU A 31 7.25 -0.28 13.54
CA GLU A 31 6.57 -0.51 12.27
C GLU A 31 6.35 -1.99 11.95
N ARG A 32 7.13 -2.90 12.57
CA ARG A 32 7.04 -4.35 12.35
C ARG A 32 5.72 -4.96 12.86
N TRP A 33 4.98 -4.26 13.71
CA TRP A 33 3.64 -4.69 14.13
C TRP A 33 2.60 -4.61 13.01
N VAL A 34 2.86 -3.84 11.93
CA VAL A 34 1.96 -3.75 10.77
C VAL A 34 1.71 -5.10 10.09
N CYS A 35 2.65 -6.05 10.22
CA CYS A 35 2.51 -7.38 9.64
C CYS A 35 1.30 -8.12 10.25
N ALA A 36 1.06 -7.97 11.56
CA ALA A 36 0.03 -8.72 12.27
C ALA A 36 -1.41 -8.36 11.85
N VAL A 37 -1.60 -7.21 11.19
CA VAL A 37 -2.92 -6.78 10.67
C VAL A 37 -3.15 -7.16 9.21
N LYS A 38 -2.15 -7.75 8.53
CA LYS A 38 -2.28 -8.22 7.14
C LYS A 38 -2.90 -9.61 7.13
N VAL A 39 -4.00 -9.72 6.37
CA VAL A 39 -4.83 -10.94 6.29
C VAL A 39 -4.55 -11.78 5.05
N SER A 40 -3.89 -11.22 4.03
CA SER A 40 -3.55 -11.90 2.78
C SER A 40 -2.04 -12.04 2.63
N CYS A 41 -1.61 -13.08 1.91
CA CYS A 41 -0.20 -13.28 1.60
C CYS A 41 0.35 -12.13 0.75
N PHE A 42 -0.37 -11.75 -0.31
CA PHE A 42 0.03 -10.68 -1.21
C PHE A 42 0.23 -9.34 -0.48
N ASP A 43 -0.68 -8.93 0.42
CA ASP A 43 -0.53 -7.67 1.15
C ASP A 43 0.54 -7.74 2.24
N CYS A 44 0.79 -8.92 2.78
CA CYS A 44 1.90 -9.15 3.70
C CYS A 44 3.24 -8.90 3.01
N LEU A 45 3.45 -9.56 1.86
CA LEU A 45 4.72 -9.55 1.15
C LEU A 45 4.93 -8.30 0.27
N LYS A 46 3.97 -7.37 0.21
CA LYS A 46 4.23 -5.99 -0.22
C LYS A 46 5.14 -5.22 0.74
N LEU A 47 5.26 -5.68 1.99
CA LEU A 47 6.04 -5.03 3.03
C LEU A 47 7.34 -5.79 3.26
N SER A 48 8.46 -5.11 3.09
CA SER A 48 9.79 -5.73 3.12
C SER A 48 10.20 -6.27 4.48
N GLN A 49 9.62 -5.75 5.55
CA GLN A 49 9.84 -6.19 6.94
C GLN A 49 8.96 -7.38 7.37
N CYS A 50 8.04 -7.81 6.50
CA CYS A 50 7.08 -8.85 6.78
C CYS A 50 7.42 -10.17 6.05
N SER A 51 6.84 -11.25 6.55
CA SER A 51 6.99 -12.61 6.03
C SER A 51 5.66 -13.34 6.21
N TRP A 52 5.35 -14.25 5.28
CA TRP A 52 4.10 -15.00 5.29
C TRP A 52 4.35 -16.45 5.67
N CYS A 53 3.55 -16.94 6.62
CA CYS A 53 3.51 -18.35 6.98
C CYS A 53 2.38 -19.07 6.24
N VAL A 54 2.74 -19.95 5.31
CA VAL A 54 1.78 -20.68 4.47
C VAL A 54 0.88 -21.58 5.32
N LYS A 55 1.47 -22.32 6.26
CA LYS A 55 0.73 -23.29 7.08
C LYS A 55 -0.30 -22.64 8.01
N GLU A 56 0.07 -21.53 8.64
CA GLU A 56 -0.78 -20.83 9.60
C GLU A 56 -1.67 -19.77 8.94
N ASN A 57 -1.46 -19.47 7.65
CA ASN A 57 -2.06 -18.35 6.93
C ASN A 57 -1.93 -17.03 7.70
N LYS A 58 -0.71 -16.72 8.15
CA LYS A 58 -0.43 -15.55 8.99
C LYS A 58 0.75 -14.76 8.48
N CYS A 59 0.58 -13.43 8.46
CA CYS A 59 1.65 -12.48 8.24
C CYS A 59 2.34 -12.13 9.56
N PHE A 60 3.67 -12.06 9.55
CA PHE A 60 4.46 -11.78 10.74
C PHE A 60 5.79 -11.12 10.38
N SER A 61 6.50 -10.59 11.38
CA SER A 61 7.89 -10.15 11.21
C SER A 61 8.82 -11.11 11.92
N ASN A 62 9.87 -11.57 11.23
CA ASN A 62 10.91 -12.44 11.79
C ASN A 62 11.73 -11.79 12.91
N GLU A 63 11.76 -10.45 12.96
CA GLU A 63 12.59 -9.70 13.92
C GLU A 63 11.91 -9.51 15.28
N LEU A 64 10.61 -9.78 15.37
CA LEU A 64 9.88 -9.70 16.64
C LEU A 64 10.14 -10.96 17.48
N TRP A 65 10.53 -10.77 18.74
CA TRP A 65 10.97 -11.83 19.66
C TRP A 65 9.93 -12.97 19.83
N GLY A 66 8.64 -12.66 19.72
CA GLY A 66 7.55 -13.64 19.83
C GLY A 66 7.40 -14.59 18.64
N ASN A 67 8.04 -14.30 17.50
CA ASN A 67 7.86 -15.06 16.26
C ASN A 67 9.03 -16.00 15.95
N LYS A 68 10.04 -16.06 16.82
CA LYS A 68 11.23 -16.89 16.61
C LYS A 68 10.85 -18.37 16.61
N GLY A 69 10.85 -18.99 15.43
CA GLY A 69 10.51 -20.40 15.24
C GLY A 69 9.01 -20.69 15.02
N LEU A 70 8.16 -19.67 14.86
CA LEU A 70 6.72 -19.84 14.61
C LEU A 70 6.46 -20.58 13.29
N CYS A 71 7.19 -20.19 12.23
CA CYS A 71 7.15 -20.82 10.93
C CYS A 71 8.58 -20.98 10.39
N VAL A 72 9.13 -22.18 10.51
CA VAL A 72 10.54 -22.46 10.16
C VAL A 72 10.67 -22.95 8.72
N ASN A 73 9.76 -23.81 8.28
CA ASN A 73 9.86 -24.48 6.97
C ASN A 73 8.85 -23.97 5.92
N ASP A 74 7.83 -23.23 6.36
CA ASP A 74 6.70 -22.79 5.52
C ASP A 74 6.66 -21.25 5.40
N THR A 75 7.82 -20.60 5.45
CA THR A 75 7.93 -19.13 5.48
C THR A 75 8.42 -18.59 4.15
N ILE A 76 7.58 -17.74 3.56
CA ILE A 76 7.93 -16.90 2.42
C ILE A 76 8.43 -15.57 2.98
N GLU A 77 9.66 -15.19 2.61
CA GLU A 77 10.31 -13.96 3.06
C GLU A 77 10.40 -12.99 1.89
N PHE A 78 10.31 -11.69 2.18
CA PHE A 78 10.68 -10.65 1.24
C PHE A 78 12.21 -10.56 1.18
N THR A 79 12.81 -10.69 -0.01
CA THR A 79 14.24 -10.44 -0.19
C THR A 79 14.48 -9.30 -1.16
N ASP A 80 14.94 -8.17 -0.61
CA ASP A 80 15.57 -7.10 -1.37
C ASP A 80 17.03 -7.47 -1.64
N PHE A 81 17.55 -7.00 -2.79
CA PHE A 81 18.83 -7.41 -3.38
C PHE A 81 19.98 -7.65 -2.39
N GLY A 82 20.60 -8.84 -2.47
CA GLY A 82 22.02 -8.95 -2.16
C GLY A 82 22.51 -10.06 -1.23
N ARG A 83 21.93 -11.27 -1.22
CA ARG A 83 22.69 -12.48 -0.81
C ARG A 83 22.14 -13.77 -1.44
N LYS A 84 22.75 -14.15 -2.56
CA LYS A 84 23.02 -15.52 -3.08
C LYS A 84 22.03 -16.60 -2.58
N TYR A 85 20.93 -16.78 -3.31
CA TYR A 85 19.84 -17.78 -3.14
C TYR A 85 18.73 -17.44 -2.12
N LYS A 86 17.91 -16.42 -2.41
CA LYS A 86 16.45 -16.39 -2.20
C LYS A 86 15.88 -15.20 -2.97
N LEU A 87 14.66 -15.38 -3.48
CA LEU A 87 14.12 -14.86 -4.74
C LEU A 87 13.82 -13.35 -4.75
N LEU A 88 14.19 -12.66 -5.82
CA LEU A 88 13.61 -11.35 -6.13
C LEU A 88 12.11 -11.56 -6.31
N VAL A 89 11.29 -11.26 -5.32
CA VAL A 89 9.84 -11.46 -5.45
C VAL A 89 9.33 -10.49 -6.50
N SER A 90 9.17 -10.98 -7.73
CA SER A 90 8.47 -10.26 -8.79
C SER A 90 7.03 -9.99 -8.33
N ILE A 91 6.39 -8.92 -8.84
CA ILE A 91 4.96 -8.66 -8.57
C ILE A 91 4.12 -9.91 -8.91
N VAL A 92 4.54 -10.68 -9.93
CA VAL A 92 3.93 -11.97 -10.29
C VAL A 92 4.10 -13.02 -9.19
N GLU A 93 5.30 -13.20 -8.66
CA GLU A 93 5.58 -14.20 -7.62
C GLU A 93 4.94 -13.82 -6.28
N ASN A 94 4.85 -12.52 -5.99
CA ASN A 94 4.08 -12.01 -4.86
C ASN A 94 2.60 -12.40 -5.01
N ALA A 95 2.01 -12.16 -6.19
CA ALA A 95 0.62 -12.51 -6.46
C ALA A 95 0.39 -14.03 -6.37
N GLN A 96 1.35 -14.85 -6.80
CA GLN A 96 1.27 -16.32 -6.74
C GLN A 96 1.19 -16.86 -5.31
N CYS A 97 1.67 -16.12 -4.31
CA CYS A 97 1.58 -16.59 -2.93
C CYS A 97 0.14 -16.57 -2.37
N SER A 98 -0.77 -15.86 -3.04
CA SER A 98 -2.22 -15.88 -2.77
C SER A 98 -2.95 -17.05 -3.44
N CYS A 99 -2.28 -17.85 -4.28
CA CYS A 99 -2.89 -19.03 -4.88
C CYS A 99 -3.24 -20.04 -3.77
N GLN A 100 -4.53 -20.14 -3.43
CA GLN A 100 -5.02 -21.33 -2.73
C GLN A 100 -5.13 -22.49 -3.75
N SER A 101 -5.57 -23.67 -3.31
CA SER A 101 -5.72 -24.87 -4.17
C SER A 101 -6.66 -24.72 -5.39
N LYS A 102 -7.18 -23.51 -5.65
CA LYS A 102 -7.92 -23.10 -6.85
C LYS A 102 -7.55 -21.68 -7.25
N GLU A 103 -7.48 -21.43 -8.56
CA GLU A 103 -7.33 -20.09 -9.12
C GLU A 103 -8.63 -19.30 -8.91
N ASN A 104 -8.58 -18.27 -8.06
CA ASN A 104 -9.68 -17.31 -7.89
C ASN A 104 -9.55 -16.17 -8.91
N GLU A 105 -9.70 -16.48 -10.21
CA GLU A 105 -9.60 -15.46 -11.26
C GLU A 105 -10.75 -14.44 -11.26
N ASP A 106 -11.82 -14.72 -10.51
CA ASP A 106 -13.01 -13.86 -10.41
C ASP A 106 -12.74 -12.57 -9.61
N ASN A 107 -11.64 -12.50 -8.86
CA ASN A 107 -11.29 -11.32 -8.05
C ASN A 107 -10.54 -10.24 -8.84
N CYS A 108 -10.32 -10.42 -10.14
CA CYS A 108 -9.58 -9.47 -10.98
C CYS A 108 -10.47 -8.49 -11.75
N PHE A 109 -11.77 -8.44 -11.44
CA PHE A 109 -12.69 -7.45 -12.00
C PHE A 109 -12.84 -6.29 -11.03
N SER A 110 -12.74 -5.06 -11.53
CA SER A 110 -13.04 -3.88 -10.72
C SER A 110 -14.51 -3.94 -10.24
N PRO A 111 -14.78 -3.75 -8.94
CA PRO A 111 -16.14 -3.77 -8.41
C PRO A 111 -17.02 -2.64 -8.95
N GLU A 112 -16.39 -1.59 -9.50
CA GLU A 112 -17.09 -0.43 -10.08
C GLU A 112 -17.68 -0.72 -11.47
N VAL A 113 -17.28 -1.83 -12.12
CA VAL A 113 -17.69 -2.15 -13.49
C VAL A 113 -18.49 -3.45 -13.51
N THR A 114 -19.75 -3.38 -13.92
CA THR A 114 -20.67 -4.54 -13.97
C THR A 114 -20.33 -5.54 -15.09
N LYS A 115 -19.64 -5.07 -16.14
CA LYS A 115 -19.08 -5.88 -17.24
C LYS A 115 -17.75 -5.25 -17.66
N GLY A 116 -16.65 -5.72 -17.10
CA GLY A 116 -15.30 -5.21 -17.38
C GLY A 116 -14.35 -6.28 -17.87
N LEU A 117 -13.22 -5.87 -18.42
CA LEU A 117 -12.09 -6.77 -18.67
C LEU A 117 -11.34 -7.01 -17.34
N LYS A 118 -10.84 -8.23 -17.12
CA LYS A 118 -9.93 -8.52 -16.00
C LYS A 118 -8.76 -7.55 -16.04
N CYS A 119 -8.40 -6.98 -14.88
CA CYS A 119 -7.30 -6.02 -14.78
C CYS A 119 -7.41 -4.86 -15.78
N SER A 120 -8.64 -4.43 -16.06
CA SER A 120 -8.95 -3.39 -17.05
C SER A 120 -8.40 -3.67 -18.46
N GLY A 121 -8.02 -4.92 -18.77
CA GLY A 121 -7.37 -5.34 -20.01
C GLY A 121 -5.90 -4.90 -20.15
N ARG A 122 -5.26 -4.47 -19.06
CA ARG A 122 -3.89 -3.89 -19.05
C ARG A 122 -2.97 -4.59 -18.06
N GLY A 123 -3.21 -5.87 -17.86
CA GLY A 123 -2.46 -6.70 -16.95
C GLY A 123 -2.92 -8.15 -17.00
N THR A 124 -2.17 -8.98 -16.29
CA THR A 124 -2.45 -10.40 -16.12
C THR A 124 -3.04 -10.66 -14.74
N CYS A 125 -4.14 -11.40 -14.68
CA CYS A 125 -4.72 -11.85 -13.42
C CYS A 125 -3.95 -13.06 -12.90
N VAL A 126 -3.38 -12.95 -11.70
CA VAL A 126 -2.62 -14.03 -11.05
C VAL A 126 -3.23 -14.26 -9.67
N CYS A 127 -3.93 -15.38 -9.50
CA CYS A 127 -4.54 -15.80 -8.23
C CYS A 127 -5.40 -14.73 -7.53
N GLY A 128 -6.15 -13.98 -8.34
CA GLY A 128 -7.07 -12.94 -7.87
C GLY A 128 -6.42 -11.58 -7.65
N HIS A 129 -5.16 -11.38 -8.06
CA HIS A 129 -4.49 -10.10 -8.06
C HIS A 129 -4.04 -9.71 -9.46
N CYS A 130 -4.18 -8.44 -9.82
CA CYS A 130 -3.72 -7.94 -11.10
C CYS A 130 -2.24 -7.59 -11.08
N VAL A 131 -1.50 -8.11 -12.05
CA VAL A 131 -0.13 -7.71 -12.37
C VAL A 131 -0.18 -6.85 -13.62
N CYS A 132 0.02 -5.54 -13.45
CA CYS A 132 -0.09 -4.58 -14.56
C CYS A 132 1.06 -4.72 -15.56
N ASP A 133 0.74 -4.49 -16.83
CA ASP A 133 1.72 -4.57 -17.91
C ASP A 133 2.75 -3.45 -17.78
N THR A 134 3.98 -3.73 -18.20
CA THR A 134 5.10 -2.78 -18.15
C THR A 134 5.72 -2.62 -19.53
N ASP A 135 6.13 -1.40 -19.87
CA ASP A 135 6.84 -1.10 -21.11
C ASP A 135 8.35 -1.07 -20.84
N ALA A 136 9.04 -2.13 -21.25
CA ALA A 136 10.50 -2.24 -21.09
C ALA A 136 11.29 -1.19 -21.89
N ALA A 137 10.71 -0.67 -22.98
CA ALA A 137 11.34 0.38 -23.79
C ALA A 137 11.14 1.77 -23.17
N ASN A 138 10.04 1.97 -22.44
CA ASN A 138 9.69 3.23 -21.79
C ASN A 138 9.32 3.00 -20.32
N PRO A 139 10.28 2.73 -19.42
CA PRO A 139 10.01 2.39 -18.02
C PRO A 139 9.36 3.54 -17.22
N SER A 140 9.37 4.77 -17.75
CA SER A 140 8.64 5.90 -17.19
C SER A 140 7.13 5.82 -17.44
N LYS A 141 6.67 5.02 -18.41
CA LYS A 141 5.25 4.73 -18.65
C LYS A 141 4.82 3.60 -17.73
N MET A 142 4.00 3.94 -16.76
CA MET A 142 3.58 3.04 -15.70
C MET A 142 2.07 2.88 -15.71
N ILE A 143 1.61 1.63 -15.73
CA ILE A 143 0.22 1.24 -15.47
C ILE A 143 0.17 0.79 -14.00
N MET A 144 -0.83 1.27 -13.26
CA MET A 144 -0.94 1.04 -11.83
C MET A 144 -2.41 0.97 -11.39
N GLY A 145 -2.63 0.70 -10.10
CA GLY A 145 -3.95 0.45 -9.53
C GLY A 145 -4.13 -1.01 -9.13
N GLU A 146 -5.18 -1.28 -8.38
CA GLU A 146 -5.50 -2.65 -7.94
C GLU A 146 -5.99 -3.52 -9.10
N TYR A 147 -6.63 -2.90 -10.08
CA TYR A 147 -7.20 -3.50 -11.28
C TYR A 147 -6.56 -2.92 -12.55
N CYS A 148 -5.35 -2.35 -12.44
CA CYS A 148 -4.63 -1.71 -13.55
C CYS A 148 -5.46 -0.64 -14.28
N GLU A 149 -6.18 0.17 -13.52
CA GLU A 149 -7.15 1.19 -13.96
C GLU A 149 -6.56 2.60 -14.07
N TYR A 150 -5.32 2.79 -13.59
CA TYR A 150 -4.59 4.05 -13.67
C TYR A 150 -3.32 3.96 -14.51
N ASP A 151 -2.87 5.08 -15.08
CA ASP A 151 -1.55 5.21 -15.68
C ASP A 151 -1.00 6.64 -15.57
N ASN A 152 0.23 6.88 -16.03
CA ASN A 152 0.84 8.21 -16.09
C ASN A 152 1.19 8.65 -17.52
N PHE A 153 0.44 8.20 -18.52
CA PHE A 153 0.81 8.48 -19.92
C PHE A 153 -0.37 8.57 -20.89
N SER A 154 -1.60 8.27 -20.46
CA SER A 154 -2.78 8.30 -21.33
C SER A 154 -3.39 9.70 -21.45
N CYS A 155 -2.89 10.70 -20.73
CA CYS A 155 -3.31 12.10 -20.84
C CYS A 155 -2.52 12.93 -21.86
N ASP A 156 -2.97 14.17 -22.10
CA ASP A 156 -2.26 15.13 -22.93
C ASP A 156 -1.43 16.13 -22.12
N GLY A 157 -0.32 16.57 -22.73
CA GLY A 157 0.48 17.69 -22.25
C GLY A 157 1.71 17.31 -21.41
N PRO A 158 2.57 18.30 -21.09
CA PRO A 158 3.88 18.07 -20.48
C PRO A 158 3.82 17.54 -19.04
N LYS A 159 2.67 17.70 -18.37
CA LYS A 159 2.43 17.18 -17.02
C LYS A 159 1.87 15.76 -17.01
N CYS A 160 1.64 15.15 -18.16
CA CYS A 160 0.98 13.86 -18.21
C CYS A 160 1.80 12.75 -17.50
N THR A 161 3.11 12.92 -17.36
CA THR A 161 3.95 12.01 -16.58
C THR A 161 3.78 12.12 -15.06
N GLU A 162 2.99 13.09 -14.58
CA GLU A 162 2.70 13.36 -13.16
C GLU A 162 1.49 12.57 -12.62
N GLY A 163 1.01 11.55 -13.34
CA GLY A 163 -0.14 10.72 -12.94
C GLY A 163 -0.04 10.12 -11.53
N PRO A 164 -1.09 9.44 -11.02
CA PRO A 164 -1.97 8.57 -11.81
C PRO A 164 -3.25 9.22 -12.36
N TYR A 165 -3.58 8.89 -13.61
CA TYR A 165 -4.82 9.23 -14.30
C TYR A 165 -5.65 7.97 -14.51
N HIS A 166 -6.96 8.08 -14.28
CA HIS A 166 -7.86 6.94 -14.47
C HIS A 166 -8.17 6.77 -15.96
N ILE A 167 -8.22 5.54 -16.48
CA ILE A 167 -8.47 5.28 -17.91
C ILE A 167 -9.79 5.82 -18.44
N SER A 168 -10.81 5.93 -17.57
CA SER A 168 -12.09 6.50 -17.98
C SER A 168 -12.02 8.01 -18.26
N GLN A 169 -10.91 8.68 -17.94
CA GLN A 169 -10.73 10.12 -18.12
C GLN A 169 -10.08 10.50 -19.46
N VAL A 170 -9.67 9.52 -20.29
CA VAL A 170 -8.80 9.76 -21.46
C VAL A 170 -9.51 9.68 -22.82
N TYR A 171 -10.62 8.97 -22.96
CA TYR A 171 -11.33 8.95 -24.24
C TYR A 171 -12.25 10.15 -24.38
N GLU A 172 -11.69 11.34 -24.65
CA GLU A 172 -12.38 12.41 -25.38
C GLU A 172 -11.44 13.47 -26.00
N ASN A 173 -11.28 13.41 -27.32
CA ASN A 173 -10.67 14.47 -28.14
C ASN A 173 -11.70 15.60 -28.40
N ASP A 174 -11.93 16.51 -27.44
CA ASP A 174 -12.45 17.87 -27.71
C ASP A 174 -12.41 18.82 -26.49
N GLY A 175 -11.84 18.43 -25.34
CA GLY A 175 -11.93 19.24 -24.13
C GLY A 175 -13.37 19.44 -23.62
N SER A 176 -14.33 18.65 -24.13
CA SER A 176 -15.66 18.51 -23.55
C SER A 176 -15.62 17.36 -22.55
N PHE A 177 -16.16 17.55 -21.35
CA PHE A 177 -16.35 16.49 -20.37
C PHE A 177 -17.57 15.65 -20.77
N LYS A 178 -17.39 14.40 -21.18
CA LYS A 178 -18.48 13.42 -21.22
C LYS A 178 -18.15 12.14 -20.47
N VAL A 179 -19.06 11.84 -19.56
CA VAL A 179 -19.30 10.53 -18.99
C VAL A 179 -20.00 9.71 -20.08
N TYR A 180 -19.34 8.68 -20.65
CA TYR A 180 -20.03 7.79 -21.58
C TYR A 180 -20.94 6.82 -20.82
N ARG A 181 -22.24 6.97 -21.07
CA ARG A 181 -23.28 5.99 -20.74
C ARG A 181 -23.05 4.75 -21.60
N ASP A 182 -22.97 3.61 -20.94
CA ASP A 182 -23.39 2.33 -21.48
C ASP A 182 -24.82 2.50 -22.02
N ASP A 183 -25.02 2.27 -23.32
CA ASP A 183 -26.27 1.81 -23.94
C ASP A 183 -26.09 1.78 -25.46
N SER A 184 -25.56 0.67 -25.94
CA SER A 184 -25.68 0.23 -27.32
C SER A 184 -27.10 -0.30 -27.57
N LEU A 185 -27.89 0.30 -28.48
CA LEU A 185 -28.88 -0.39 -29.33
C LEU A 185 -29.27 0.49 -30.55
N VAL A 186 -28.93 0.01 -31.76
CA VAL A 186 -29.73 -0.03 -33.02
C VAL A 186 -30.44 1.28 -33.45
N GLU A 187 -30.29 1.88 -34.63
CA GLU A 187 -30.26 1.37 -36.01
C GLU A 187 -29.59 2.44 -36.91
N LYS A 188 -29.03 2.03 -38.04
CA LYS A 188 -28.61 2.95 -39.11
C LYS A 188 -29.86 3.56 -39.74
N ASP A 189 -29.81 4.84 -40.08
CA ASP A 189 -30.31 5.25 -41.40
C ASP A 189 -29.61 6.49 -41.94
N TYR A 190 -29.44 6.45 -43.25
CA TYR A 190 -28.59 7.26 -44.11
C TYR A 190 -29.37 8.49 -44.61
N SER A 191 -28.71 9.64 -44.64
CA SER A 191 -28.98 10.81 -45.50
C SER A 191 -30.38 11.47 -45.44
N SER A 192 -30.44 12.74 -45.04
CA SER A 192 -30.25 13.86 -45.96
C SER A 192 -30.17 15.20 -45.22
#